data_AF-A0A078IXX5-F1
#
_entry.id   AF-A0A078IXX5-F1
#
_cell.length_a   1.000
_cell.length_b   1.000
_cell.length_c   1.000
_cell.angle_alpha   90.00
_cell.angle_beta   90.00
_cell.angle_gamma   90.00
#
_symmetry.space_group_name_H-M   'P 1'
#
loop_
_entity.id
_entity.type
_entity.pdbx_description
1 polymer ?
#
loop_
_entity_poly.entity_id
_entity_poly.type
_entity_poly.pdbx_seq_one_letter_code
_entity_poly.pdbx_strand_id
1 'polypeptide(L)'
;MKQKRYLVVVFFVLFSFLLFVNLSEGRSGGVAEEYWKKMMKDEPLPEPIKDLLNNPFRTGQERFVKDFNTKSIVIIYHNPNV
;
A
#
# COMPACT_ATOMS: atom_id res chain seq x y z
N MET A 1 -26.14 -14.06 34.64
CA MET A 1 -25.26 -14.55 33.54
C MET A 1 -25.63 -14.02 32.15
N LYS A 2 -26.92 -13.91 31.79
CA LYS A 2 -27.35 -13.42 30.47
C LYS A 2 -26.96 -11.96 30.19
N GLN A 3 -27.15 -11.04 31.15
CA GLN A 3 -26.76 -9.62 30.97
C GLN A 3 -25.28 -9.39 30.68
N LYS A 4 -24.37 -10.11 31.36
CA LYS A 4 -22.93 -10.04 31.09
C LYS A 4 -22.59 -10.45 29.65
N ARG A 5 -23.30 -11.44 29.09
CA ARG A 5 -23.12 -11.86 27.68
C ARG A 5 -23.53 -10.76 26.70
N TYR A 6 -24.64 -10.06 26.96
CA TYR A 6 -25.08 -8.94 26.12
C TYR A 6 -24.09 -7.77 26.14
N LEU A 7 -23.55 -7.42 27.32
CA LEU A 7 -22.53 -6.38 27.43
C LEU A 7 -21.27 -6.72 26.64
N VAL A 8 -20.83 -7.98 26.67
CA VAL A 8 -19.68 -8.45 25.90
C VAL A 8 -19.95 -8.33 24.39
N VAL A 9 -21.14 -8.74 23.93
CA VAL A 9 -21.52 -8.64 22.51
C VAL A 9 -21.57 -7.17 22.06
N VAL A 10 -22.21 -6.29 22.84
CA VAL A 10 -22.28 -4.85 22.52
C VAL A 10 -20.89 -4.22 22.47
N PHE A 11 -19.98 -4.60 23.38
CA PHE A 11 -18.60 -4.14 23.36
C PHE A 11 -17.87 -4.53 22.07
N PHE A 12 -17.97 -5.79 21.64
CA PHE A 12 -17.34 -6.24 20.39
C PHE A 12 -17.92 -5.56 19.15
N VAL A 13 -19.23 -5.32 19.12
CA VAL A 13 -19.88 -4.60 18.02
C VAL A 13 -19.38 -3.15 17.95
N LEU A 14 -19.36 -2.44 19.08
CA LEU A 14 -18.84 -1.06 19.14
C LEU A 14 -17.35 -0.99 18.78
N PHE A 15 -16.55 -1.95 19.26
CA PHE A 15 -15.13 -2.04 18.93
C PHE A 15 -14.91 -2.29 17.43
N SER A 16 -15.72 -3.15 16.80
CA SER A 16 -15.68 -3.39 15.35
C SER A 16 -15.98 -2.11 14.56
N PHE A 17 -17.02 -1.35 14.95
CA PHE A 17 -17.30 -0.06 14.34
C PHE A 17 -16.16 0.95 14.52
N LEU A 18 -15.54 0.99 15.70
CA LEU A 18 -14.40 1.86 15.98
C LEU A 18 -13.18 1.53 15.10
N LEU A 19 -12.92 0.24 14.85
CA LEU A 19 -11.86 -0.18 13.94
C LEU A 19 -12.13 0.23 12.49
N PHE A 20 -13.40 0.31 12.08
CA PHE A 20 -13.79 0.76 10.74
C PHE A 20 -13.62 2.27 10.50
N VAL A 21 -13.72 3.10 11.53
CA VAL A 21 -13.58 4.57 11.39
C VAL A 21 -12.17 4.98 10.93
N ASN A 22 -11.15 4.14 11.19
CA ASN A 22 -9.76 4.42 10.78
C ASN A 22 -9.39 3.87 9.40
N LEU A 23 -10.30 3.23 8.68
CA LEU A 23 -10.01 2.56 7.39
C LEU A 23 -10.31 3.42 6.16
N SER A 24 -10.91 4.60 6.32
CA SER A 24 -11.37 5.42 5.18
C SER A 24 -10.45 6.58 4.79
N GLU A 25 -9.25 6.70 5.33
CA GLU A 25 -8.22 7.55 4.71
C GLU A 25 -7.48 6.73 3.65
N GLY A 26 -8.24 6.36 2.61
CA GLY A 26 -7.68 5.95 1.33
C GLY A 26 -6.87 7.12 0.77
N ARG A 27 -5.62 7.21 1.22
CA ARG A 27 -4.52 8.09 0.80
C ARG A 27 -4.99 9.23 -0.10
N SER A 28 -5.64 10.23 0.50
CA SER A 28 -6.05 11.43 -0.20
C SER A 28 -4.79 12.12 -0.75
N GLY A 29 -4.91 12.74 -1.93
CA GLY A 29 -3.80 13.14 -2.82
C GLY A 29 -2.76 14.14 -2.28
N GLY A 30 -2.71 14.42 -0.97
CA GLY A 30 -1.68 15.25 -0.33
C GLY A 30 -0.63 14.48 0.49
N VAL A 31 -0.92 13.25 0.94
CA VAL A 31 -0.04 12.51 1.87
C VAL A 31 1.33 12.19 1.27
N ALA A 32 1.39 11.94 -0.04
CA ALA A 32 2.66 11.63 -0.70
C ALA A 32 3.58 12.85 -0.78
N GLU A 33 3.02 14.04 -1.00
CA GLU A 33 3.78 15.29 -1.06
C GLU A 33 4.30 15.68 0.33
N GLU A 34 3.44 15.61 1.35
CA GLU A 34 3.84 15.88 2.74
C GLU A 34 4.91 14.90 3.25
N TYR A 35 4.75 13.61 2.94
CA TYR A 35 5.74 12.59 3.28
C TYR A 35 7.09 12.85 2.59
N TRP A 36 7.05 13.15 1.29
CA TRP A 36 8.26 13.44 0.52
C TRP A 36 8.98 14.65 1.08
N LYS A 37 8.24 15.75 1.30
CA LYS A 37 8.75 16.98 1.90
C LYS A 37 9.42 16.71 3.25
N LYS A 38 8.81 15.89 4.12
CA LYS A 38 9.38 15.51 5.41
C LYS A 38 10.67 14.69 5.26
N MET A 39 10.71 13.73 4.34
CA MET A 39 11.85 12.82 4.19
C MET A 39 13.02 13.47 3.45
N MET A 40 12.73 14.33 2.49
CA MET A 40 13.69 14.96 1.59
C MET A 40 14.01 16.40 1.99
N LYS A 41 13.83 16.76 3.27
CA LYS A 41 14.22 18.07 3.83
C LYS A 41 13.63 19.26 3.06
N ASP A 42 12.32 19.22 2.88
CA ASP A 42 11.54 20.24 2.19
C ASP A 42 11.77 20.35 0.66
N GLU A 43 12.48 19.40 0.05
CA GLU A 43 12.56 19.32 -1.41
C GLU A 43 11.19 19.01 -2.03
N PRO A 44 10.88 19.59 -3.20
CA PRO A 44 9.64 19.31 -3.91
C PRO A 44 9.64 17.88 -4.47
N LEU A 45 8.45 17.31 -4.60
CA LEU A 45 8.28 16.01 -5.24
C LEU A 45 8.67 16.11 -6.73
N PRO A 46 9.57 15.25 -7.25
CA PRO A 46 9.95 15.24 -8.66
C PRO A 46 8.74 15.01 -9.57
N GLU A 47 8.68 15.75 -10.68
CA GLU A 47 7.59 15.65 -11.67
C GLU A 47 7.29 14.22 -12.13
N PRO A 48 8.30 13.35 -12.43
CA PRO A 48 8.02 11.98 -12.84
C PRO A 48 7.26 11.16 -11.78
N ILE A 49 7.51 11.43 -10.49
CA ILE A 49 6.83 10.74 -9.38
C ILE A 49 5.43 11.32 -9.18
N LYS A 50 5.29 12.64 -9.33
CA LYS A 50 3.98 13.32 -9.28
C LYS A 50 3.05 12.80 -10.37
N ASP A 51 3.56 12.64 -11.59
CA ASP A 51 2.80 12.09 -12.71
C ASP A 51 2.41 10.62 -12.47
N LEU A 52 3.29 9.82 -11.88
CA LEU A 52 2.98 8.45 -11.48
C LEU A 52 1.90 8.36 -10.41
N LEU A 53 1.79 9.34 -9.51
CA LEU A 53 0.75 9.40 -8.48
C LEU A 53 -0.60 9.87 -9.02
N ASN A 54 -0.55 10.85 -9.94
CA ASN A 54 -1.73 11.40 -10.61
C ASN A 54 -2.25 10.51 -11.74
N ASN A 55 -1.55 9.42 -12.03
CA ASN A 55 -1.89 8.53 -13.12
C ASN A 55 -3.29 7.87 -12.88
N PRO A 56 -4.30 8.18 -13.72
CA PRO A 56 -5.64 7.57 -13.62
C PRO A 56 -5.63 6.05 -13.90
N PHE A 57 -4.56 5.52 -14.49
CA PHE A 57 -4.39 4.08 -14.74
C PHE A 57 -4.07 3.26 -13.48
N ARG A 58 -3.77 3.90 -12.34
CA ARG A 58 -3.66 3.21 -11.03
C ARG A 58 -4.99 2.67 -10.51
N THR A 59 -6.11 3.03 -11.14
CA THR A 59 -7.47 2.61 -10.73
C THR A 59 -7.82 1.15 -11.09
N GLY A 60 -6.86 0.36 -11.57
CA GLY A 60 -6.98 -1.11 -11.58
C GLY A 60 -6.87 -1.79 -12.94
N GLN A 61 -6.63 -1.06 -14.02
CA GLN A 61 -6.60 -1.66 -15.37
C GLN A 61 -5.20 -1.86 -15.97
N GLU A 62 -4.16 -1.18 -15.49
CA GLU A 62 -2.79 -1.43 -15.94
C GLU A 62 -2.10 -2.42 -15.00
N ARG A 63 -2.63 -3.65 -14.99
CA ARG A 63 -1.94 -4.81 -14.45
C ARG A 63 -0.61 -4.89 -15.19
N PHE A 64 0.51 -4.82 -14.45
CA PHE A 64 1.86 -5.03 -14.98
C PHE A 64 1.81 -6.10 -16.08
N VAL A 65 2.08 -5.70 -17.33
CA VAL A 65 2.00 -6.61 -18.46
C VAL A 65 3.06 -7.67 -18.22
N LYS A 66 2.60 -8.89 -17.92
CA LYS A 66 3.46 -10.03 -17.63
C LYS A 66 3.90 -10.69 -18.93
N ASP A 67 4.38 -9.89 -19.88
CA ASP A 67 4.90 -10.34 -21.18
C ASP A 67 6.34 -10.86 -21.10
N PHE A 68 7.01 -10.66 -19.97
CA PHE A 68 8.29 -11.30 -19.71
C PHE A 68 8.13 -12.83 -19.60
N ASN A 69 9.08 -13.55 -20.19
CA ASN A 69 9.14 -15.01 -20.12
C ASN A 69 9.38 -15.43 -18.66
N THR A 70 8.36 -16.02 -18.03
CA THR A 70 8.43 -16.50 -16.63
C THR A 70 9.14 -17.84 -16.49
N LYS A 71 9.71 -18.40 -17.57
CA LYS A 71 10.50 -19.62 -17.50
C LYS A 71 11.64 -19.40 -16.50
N SER A 72 11.75 -20.28 -15.51
CA SER A 72 12.87 -20.26 -14.57
C SER A 72 14.17 -20.42 -15.36
N ILE A 73 14.99 -19.38 -15.36
CA ILE A 73 16.36 -19.45 -15.88
C ILE A 73 17.24 -19.78 -14.69
N VAL A 74 17.85 -20.96 -14.69
CA VAL A 74 18.90 -21.29 -13.73
C VAL A 74 20.20 -20.71 -14.30
N ILE A 75 20.68 -19.62 -13.69
CA ILE A 75 21.97 -19.02 -14.02
C ILE A 75 23.03 -19.71 -13.13
N ILE A 76 23.80 -20.64 -13.71
CA ILE A 76 24.92 -21.29 -13.03
C ILE A 76 26.18 -20.47 -13.30
N TYR A 77 26.74 -19.86 -12.26
CA TYR A 77 28.06 -19.23 -12.34
C TYR A 77 29.13 -20.31 -12.15
N HIS A 78 29.89 -20.59 -13.20
CA HIS A 78 31.10 -21.39 -13.09
C HIS A 78 32.26 -20.48 -12.69
N ASN A 79 32.90 -20.77 -11.56
CA ASN A 79 34.18 -20.17 -11.22
C ASN A 79 35.30 -21.06 -11.80
N PRO A 80 36.05 -20.61 -12.83
CA PRO A 80 37.08 -21.42 -13.47
C PRO A 80 38.35 -21.56 -12.60
N ASN A 81 38.42 -20.93 -11.43
CA ASN A 81 39.61 -20.87 -10.57
C ASN A 81 39.43 -21.61 -9.24
N VAL A 82 38.56 -22.63 -9.18
CA VAL A 82 38.42 -23.55 -8.04
C VAL A 82 38.72 -24.98 -8.49
#